data_AF-A0A2E5B5Z7-F1
#
_entry.id   AF-A0A2E5B5Z7-F1
#
_cell.length_a   1.000
_cell.length_b   1.000
_cell.length_c   1.000
_cell.angle_alpha   90.00
_cell.angle_beta   90.00
_cell.angle_gamma   90.00
#
_symmetry.space_group_name_H-M   'P 1'
#
loop_
_entity.id
_entity.type
_entity.pdbx_description
1 polymer ?
#
loop_
_entity_poly.entity_id
_entity_poly.type
_entity_poly.pdbx_seq_one_letter_code
_entity_poly.pdbx_strand_id
1 'polypeptide(L)'
;MDWRPSGYMLSTKDLVHAIFDANSDAGKLLVKATMGEVELFAAPKSWNAILWLITSTLKVDGAPVYSGIKLGELKSSLPIVWRAD
;
A
#
# COMPACT_ATOMS: atom_id res chain seq x y z
N MET A 1 28.59 2.18 4.14
CA MET A 1 27.30 2.90 4.20
C MET A 1 26.24 1.81 4.26
N ASP A 2 26.33 0.93 5.27
CA ASP A 2 25.91 -0.49 5.13
C ASP A 2 24.70 -0.85 5.99
N TRP A 3 24.09 0.14 6.63
CA TRP A 3 22.99 -0.07 7.56
C TRP A 3 21.61 0.10 6.91
N ARG A 4 21.53 0.62 5.68
CA ARG A 4 20.25 0.86 5.02
C ARG A 4 19.70 -0.44 4.43
N PRO A 5 18.46 -0.84 4.74
CA PRO A 5 17.87 -2.04 4.19
C PRO A 5 17.68 -1.94 2.67
N SER A 6 17.56 -3.10 1.99
CA SER A 6 17.31 -3.14 0.56
C SER A 6 15.95 -2.50 0.21
N GLY A 7 15.95 -1.67 -0.83
CA GLY A 7 14.77 -0.95 -1.28
C GLY A 7 14.07 -1.62 -2.46
N TYR A 8 12.74 -1.70 -2.42
CA TYR A 8 11.92 -2.27 -3.49
C TYR A 8 10.83 -1.28 -3.93
N MET A 9 10.77 -1.01 -5.22
CA MET A 9 9.71 -0.19 -5.83
C MET A 9 8.55 -1.08 -6.25
N LEU A 10 7.38 -0.87 -5.67
CA LEU A 10 6.17 -1.59 -6.01
C LEU A 10 5.50 -0.95 -7.23
N SER A 11 5.18 -1.74 -8.24
CA SER A 11 4.24 -1.33 -9.27
C SER A 11 2.83 -1.19 -8.67
N THR A 12 1.90 -0.57 -9.41
CA THR A 12 0.49 -0.52 -8.98
C THR A 12 -0.09 -1.92 -8.76
N LYS A 13 0.29 -2.90 -9.58
CA LYS A 13 -0.15 -4.29 -9.43
C LYS A 13 0.42 -4.89 -8.15
N ASP A 14 1.71 -4.70 -7.89
CA ASP A 14 2.35 -5.22 -6.68
C ASP A 14 1.76 -4.56 -5.43
N LEU A 15 1.42 -3.27 -5.47
CA LEU A 15 0.76 -2.57 -4.37
C LEU A 15 -0.62 -3.16 -4.03
N VAL A 16 -1.42 -3.50 -5.06
CA VAL A 16 -2.71 -4.18 -4.86
C VAL A 16 -2.49 -5.54 -4.19
N HIS A 17 -1.53 -6.32 -4.69
CA HIS A 17 -1.21 -7.62 -4.12
C HIS A 17 -0.62 -7.49 -2.71
N ALA A 18 0.19 -6.47 -2.43
CA ALA A 18 0.75 -6.24 -1.10
C ALA A 18 -0.35 -6.01 -0.04
N ILE A 19 -1.41 -5.27 -0.39
CA ILE A 19 -2.46 -4.86 0.54
C ILE A 19 -3.54 -5.94 0.70
N PHE A 20 -3.93 -6.61 -0.38
CA PHE A 20 -5.07 -7.55 -0.37
C PHE A 20 -4.67 -9.03 -0.46
N ASP A 21 -3.45 -9.29 -0.94
CA ASP A 21 -2.72 -10.56 -1.11
C ASP A 21 -1.68 -10.91 -0.03
N ALA A 22 -2.06 -11.25 1.22
CA ALA A 22 -1.05 -11.49 2.27
C ALA A 22 -0.07 -12.65 1.97
N ASN A 23 -0.46 -13.63 1.14
CA ASN A 23 0.39 -14.75 0.74
C ASN A 23 1.22 -14.46 -0.53
N SER A 24 0.91 -13.37 -1.24
CA SER A 24 1.69 -12.90 -2.38
C SER A 24 3.10 -12.49 -1.95
N ASP A 25 4.05 -12.50 -2.89
CA ASP A 25 5.41 -12.06 -2.59
C ASP A 25 5.47 -10.56 -2.22
N ALA A 26 4.60 -9.75 -2.82
CA ALA A 26 4.44 -8.34 -2.44
C ALA A 26 3.86 -8.19 -1.01
N GLY A 27 2.94 -9.06 -0.61
CA GLY A 27 2.38 -9.10 0.76
C GLY A 27 3.44 -9.47 1.79
N LYS A 28 4.27 -10.48 1.49
CA LYS A 28 5.43 -10.84 2.34
C LYS A 28 6.42 -9.69 2.46
N LEU A 29 6.70 -8.97 1.36
CA LEU A 29 7.54 -7.79 1.39
C LEU A 29 6.96 -6.67 2.27
N LEU A 30 5.64 -6.46 2.25
CA LEU A 30 4.96 -5.51 3.12
C LEU A 30 5.18 -5.84 4.60
N VAL A 31 5.06 -7.12 4.97
CA VAL A 31 5.32 -7.58 6.34
C VAL A 31 6.79 -7.33 6.73
N LYS A 32 7.75 -7.69 5.86
CA LYS A 32 9.16 -7.41 6.11
C LYS A 32 9.47 -5.92 6.29
N ALA A 33 8.77 -5.06 5.56
CA ALA A 33 8.91 -3.62 5.69
C ALA A 33 8.44 -3.12 7.06
N THR A 34 7.38 -3.70 7.63
CA THR A 34 6.96 -3.37 9.02
C THR A 34 8.01 -3.75 10.06
N MET A 35 8.86 -4.74 9.76
CA MET A 35 9.96 -5.19 10.62
C MET A 35 11.26 -4.42 10.38
N GLY A 36 11.28 -3.48 9.43
CA GLY A 36 12.48 -2.72 9.07
C GLY A 36 13.53 -3.51 8.28
N GLU A 37 13.19 -4.71 7.78
CA GLU A 37 14.12 -5.56 7.01
C GLU A 37 14.31 -5.07 5.57
N VAL A 38 13.31 -4.38 5.02
CA VAL A 38 13.30 -3.82 3.67
C VAL A 38 12.65 -2.44 3.68
N GLU A 39 12.98 -1.61 2.70
CA GLU A 39 12.22 -0.38 2.43
C GLU A 39 11.32 -0.57 1.21
N LEU A 40 10.07 -0.11 1.32
CA LEU A 40 9.13 -0.12 0.20
C LEU A 40 8.87 1.28 -0.31
N PHE A 41 8.76 1.37 -1.62
CA PHE A 41 8.48 2.59 -2.35
C PHE A 41 7.31 2.35 -3.29
N ALA A 42 6.48 3.37 -3.46
CA ALA A 42 5.41 3.34 -4.45
C ALA A 42 5.12 4.76 -4.96
N ALA A 43 4.72 4.86 -6.21
CA ALA A 43 4.29 6.12 -6.77
C ALA A 43 2.99 6.60 -6.09
N PRO A 44 2.86 7.89 -5.71
CA PRO A 44 1.63 8.42 -5.12
C PRO A 44 0.38 8.16 -5.96
N LYS A 45 0.52 8.14 -7.29
CA LYS A 45 -0.55 7.82 -8.26
C LYS A 45 -1.10 6.40 -8.11
N SER A 46 -0.29 5.44 -7.65
CA SER A 46 -0.69 4.04 -7.46
C SER A 46 -1.69 3.89 -6.32
N TRP A 47 -1.74 4.84 -5.38
CA TRP A 47 -2.75 4.87 -4.32
C TRP A 47 -4.17 5.03 -4.86
N ASN A 48 -4.35 5.69 -6.01
CA ASN A 48 -5.67 5.87 -6.60
C ASN A 48 -6.33 4.55 -7.00
N ALA A 49 -5.54 3.54 -7.38
CA ALA A 49 -6.06 2.20 -7.67
C ALA A 49 -6.62 1.54 -6.40
N ILE A 50 -5.94 1.72 -5.26
CA ILE A 50 -6.38 1.21 -3.97
C ILE A 50 -7.64 1.92 -3.50
N LEU A 51 -7.67 3.25 -3.60
CA LEU A 51 -8.86 4.06 -3.29
C LEU A 51 -10.06 3.60 -4.12
N TRP A 52 -9.87 3.44 -5.42
CA TRP A 52 -10.92 2.96 -6.32
C TRP A 52 -11.41 1.57 -5.92
N LEU A 53 -10.51 0.64 -5.60
CA LEU A 53 -10.89 -0.72 -5.22
C LEU A 53 -11.68 -0.76 -3.91
N ILE A 54 -11.22 -0.04 -2.88
CA ILE A 54 -11.90 0.04 -1.58
C ILE A 54 -13.28 0.68 -1.73
N THR A 55 -13.36 1.83 -2.40
CA THR A 55 -14.62 2.59 -2.52
C THR A 55 -15.62 1.94 -3.46
N SER A 56 -15.17 1.13 -4.43
CA SER A 56 -16.04 0.37 -5.33
C SER A 56 -16.57 -0.92 -4.69
N THR A 57 -15.77 -1.58 -3.85
CA THR A 57 -16.08 -2.91 -3.28
C THR A 57 -16.79 -2.80 -1.93
N LEU A 58 -16.33 -1.93 -1.03
CA LEU A 58 -16.84 -1.83 0.33
C LEU A 58 -17.90 -0.73 0.41
N LYS A 59 -19.14 -1.13 0.08
CA LYS A 59 -20.31 -0.25 0.09
C LYS A 59 -21.43 -0.81 0.97
N VAL A 60 -22.15 0.08 1.63
CA VAL A 60 -23.43 -0.19 2.31
C VAL A 60 -24.43 0.80 1.73
N ASP A 61 -25.58 0.31 1.26
CA ASP A 61 -26.63 1.11 0.62
C ASP A 61 -26.13 1.99 -0.54
N GLY A 62 -25.14 1.49 -1.29
CA GLY A 62 -24.54 2.19 -2.44
C GLY A 62 -23.50 3.26 -2.09
N ALA A 63 -23.33 3.60 -0.81
CA ALA A 63 -22.33 4.55 -0.33
C ALA A 63 -21.05 3.84 0.15
N PRO A 64 -19.84 4.39 -0.11
CA PRO A 64 -18.59 3.84 0.44
C PRO A 64 -18.60 3.83 1.97
N VAL A 65 -18.14 2.72 2.55
CA VAL A 65 -18.08 2.53 4.02
C VAL A 65 -17.04 3.44 4.68
N TYR A 66 -15.95 3.73 3.98
CA TYR A 66 -14.85 4.56 4.50
C TYR A 66 -14.93 5.99 3.99
N SER A 67 -14.78 6.95 4.90
CA SER A 67 -14.62 8.37 4.54
C SER A 67 -13.23 8.63 3.95
N GLY A 68 -13.10 9.74 3.22
CA GLY A 68 -11.80 10.16 2.66
C GLY A 68 -10.71 10.33 3.73
N ILE A 69 -11.07 10.77 4.94
CA ILE A 69 -10.13 10.92 6.06
C ILE A 69 -9.59 9.54 6.48
N LYS A 70 -10.46 8.54 6.70
CA LYS A 70 -10.05 7.18 7.06
C LYS A 70 -9.18 6.52 5.98
N LEU A 71 -9.45 6.80 4.72
CA LEU A 71 -8.61 6.33 3.60
C LEU A 71 -7.23 7.01 3.60
N GLY A 72 -7.15 8.29 3.98
CA GLY A 72 -5.87 8.99 4.19
C GLY A 72 -5.07 8.40 5.36
N GLU A 73 -5.73 8.11 6.48
CA GLU A 73 -5.12 7.45 7.64
C GLU A 73 -4.58 6.06 7.27
N LEU A 74 -5.34 5.28 6.48
CA LEU A 74 -4.90 3.98 5.97
C LEU A 74 -3.65 4.11 5.08
N LYS A 75 -3.57 5.14 4.24
CA LYS A 75 -2.37 5.38 3.42
C LYS A 75 -1.14 5.64 4.29
N SER A 76 -1.31 6.44 5.35
CA SER A 76 -0.23 6.85 6.25
C SER A 76 0.22 5.74 7.20
N SER A 77 -0.60 4.71 7.43
CA SER A 77 -0.24 3.58 8.30
C SER A 77 0.60 2.50 7.58
N LEU A 78 0.70 2.57 6.24
CA LEU A 78 1.50 1.62 5.47
C LEU A 78 2.99 1.94 5.58
N PRO A 79 3.87 0.93 5.72
CA PRO A 79 5.33 1.08 5.75
C PRO A 79 5.90 1.33 4.34
N ILE A 80 5.32 2.28 3.60
CA ILE A 80 5.64 2.57 2.21
C ILE A 80 5.99 4.04 2.10
N VAL A 81 7.15 4.34 1.51
CA VAL A 81 7.52 5.71 1.19
C VAL A 81 6.95 6.10 -0.17
N TRP A 82 6.03 7.06 -0.15
CA TRP A 82 5.36 7.56 -1.35
C TRP A 82 6.24 8.60 -2.05
N ARG A 83 6.84 8.24 -3.19
CA ARG A 83 7.73 9.13 -3.96
C ARG A 83 7.39 9.04 -5.44
N ALA A 84 7.43 10.17 -6.15
CA ALA A 84 7.35 10.13 -7.61
C ALA A 84 8.60 9.43 -8.16
N ASP A 85 8.42 8.69 -9.26
CA ASP A 85 9.50 8.08 -10.04
C ASP A 85 10.55 9.13 -10.45
#